data_AF-A0A938ISX0-F1
#
_entry.id   AF-A0A938ISX0-F1
#
_cell.length_a   1.000
_cell.length_b   1.000
_cell.length_c   1.000
_cell.angle_alpha   90.00
_cell.angle_beta   90.00
_cell.angle_gamma   90.00
#
_symmetry.space_group_name_H-M   'P 1'
#
loop_
_entity.id
_entity.type
_entity.pdbx_description
1 polymer ?
#
loop_
_entity_poly.entity_id
_entity_poly.type
_entity_poly.pdbx_seq_one_letter_code
_entity_poly.pdbx_strand_id
1 'polypeptide(L)'
;MAARSVTVFVCVSCRDGGDADARPGALLLDALRARLDERKINMAVEPVECLAVCKRPATVAFAGAGKWTYVIGDLDGGAHIDELIDSAQSFAATDNGIVAWNDRPACFKKGVVSRTPPLP
;
A
#
# COMPACT_ATOMS: atom_id res chain seq x y z
N MET A 1 6.60 -6.18 23.99
CA MET A 1 6.57 -5.14 22.94
C MET A 1 5.81 -5.73 21.77
N ALA A 2 4.55 -5.34 21.58
CA ALA A 2 3.80 -5.79 20.41
C ALA A 2 4.56 -5.33 19.17
N ALA A 3 4.84 -6.25 18.23
CA ALA A 3 5.41 -5.87 16.95
C ALA A 3 4.61 -4.69 16.41
N ARG A 4 5.30 -3.63 15.97
CA ARG A 4 4.67 -2.46 15.34
C ARG A 4 3.99 -2.94 14.08
N SER A 5 2.76 -3.42 14.22
CA SER A 5 2.01 -4.05 13.15
C SER A 5 1.66 -2.96 12.16
N VAL A 6 2.32 -3.02 11.01
CA VAL A 6 1.90 -2.27 9.84
C VAL A 6 0.87 -3.10 9.11
N THR A 7 -0.20 -2.44 8.69
CA THR A 7 -1.20 -3.02 7.79
C THR A 7 -1.14 -2.29 6.47
N VAL A 8 -1.09 -3.06 5.38
CA VAL A 8 -1.30 -2.58 4.02
C VAL A 8 -2.77 -2.77 3.69
N PHE A 9 -3.50 -1.67 3.60
CA PHE A 9 -4.89 -1.68 3.12
C PHE A 9 -4.92 -1.55 1.61
N VAL A 10 -5.66 -2.41 0.91
CA VAL A 10 -5.77 -2.38 -0.56
C VAL A 10 -7.21 -2.06 -0.96
N CYS A 11 -7.40 -1.01 -1.76
CA CYS A 11 -8.72 -0.62 -2.26
C CYS A 11 -9.19 -1.59 -3.34
N VAL A 12 -10.22 -2.40 -3.06
CA VAL A 12 -10.69 -3.44 -4.00
C VAL A 12 -11.84 -3.01 -4.91
N SER A 13 -12.46 -1.84 -4.68
CA SER A 13 -13.55 -1.34 -5.53
C SER A 13 -13.10 -0.45 -6.69
N CYS A 14 -11.82 -0.06 -6.74
CA CYS A 14 -11.32 0.81 -7.80
C CYS A 14 -11.48 0.16 -9.18
N ARG A 15 -11.84 0.97 -10.17
CA ARG A 15 -11.99 0.57 -11.56
C ARG A 15 -10.91 1.23 -12.40
N ASP A 16 -10.55 0.59 -13.51
CA ASP A 16 -9.71 1.25 -14.50
C ASP A 16 -10.52 2.34 -15.23
N GLY A 17 -9.86 3.43 -15.63
CA GLY A 17 -10.49 4.51 -16.39
C GLY A 17 -10.78 4.13 -17.84
N GLY A 18 -10.07 3.14 -18.39
CA GLY A 18 -10.27 2.60 -19.75
C GLY A 18 -11.10 1.32 -19.80
N ASP A 19 -11.26 0.61 -18.67
CA ASP A 19 -12.03 -0.63 -18.57
C ASP A 19 -12.83 -0.66 -17.26
N ALA A 20 -14.15 -0.57 -17.40
CA ALA A 20 -15.07 -0.55 -16.27
C ALA A 20 -15.19 -1.90 -15.54
N ASP A 21 -14.78 -3.01 -16.17
CA ASP A 21 -14.83 -4.35 -15.58
C ASP A 21 -13.51 -4.73 -14.91
N ALA A 22 -12.40 -4.10 -15.31
CA ALA A 22 -11.13 -4.23 -14.63
C ALA A 22 -11.22 -3.79 -13.15
N ARG A 23 -10.65 -4.62 -12.27
CA ARG A 23 -10.51 -4.38 -10.83
C ARG A 23 -9.04 -4.40 -10.44
N PRO A 24 -8.26 -3.37 -10.83
CA PRO A 24 -6.81 -3.37 -10.65
C PRO A 24 -6.38 -3.51 -9.19
N GLY A 25 -7.17 -2.99 -8.24
CA GLY A 25 -6.90 -3.18 -6.81
C GLY A 25 -7.15 -4.60 -6.29
N ALA A 26 -8.13 -5.33 -6.85
CA ALA A 26 -8.34 -6.73 -6.50
C ALA A 26 -7.21 -7.61 -7.05
N LEU A 27 -6.81 -7.37 -8.30
CA LEU A 27 -5.64 -8.04 -8.90
C LEU A 27 -4.36 -7.77 -8.10
N LEU A 28 -4.15 -6.52 -7.67
CA LEU A 28 -3.04 -6.16 -6.81
C LEU A 28 -3.07 -6.91 -5.47
N LEU A 29 -4.23 -7.02 -4.83
CA LEU A 29 -4.40 -7.72 -3.55
C LEU A 29 -4.01 -9.20 -3.67
N ASP A 30 -4.49 -9.87 -4.71
CA ASP A 30 -4.21 -11.29 -4.94
C ASP A 30 -2.73 -11.51 -5.24
N ALA A 31 -2.14 -10.68 -6.11
CA ALA A 31 -0.71 -10.74 -6.43
C ALA A 31 0.16 -10.47 -5.20
N LEU A 32 -0.20 -9.49 -4.37
CA LEU A 32 0.51 -9.16 -3.14
C LEU A 32 0.49 -10.32 -2.13
N ARG A 33 -0.68 -10.94 -1.93
CA ARG A 33 -0.83 -12.10 -1.02
C ARG A 33 -0.03 -13.30 -1.49
N ALA A 34 -0.14 -13.65 -2.77
CA ALA A 34 0.63 -14.75 -3.36
C ALA A 34 2.14 -14.53 -3.18
N ARG A 35 2.61 -13.30 -3.43
CA ARG A 35 4.04 -12.97 -3.31
C ARG A 35 4.55 -12.99 -1.88
N LEU A 36 3.74 -12.56 -0.90
CA LEU A 36 4.08 -12.65 0.52
C LEU A 36 4.20 -14.12 0.97
N ASP A 37 3.31 -14.99 0.51
CA ASP A 37 3.33 -16.43 0.80
C ASP A 37 4.54 -17.13 0.18
N GLU A 38 4.94 -16.74 -1.03
CA GLU A 38 6.16 -17.22 -1.70
C GLU A 38 7.42 -16.81 -0.91
N ARG A 39 7.51 -15.55 -0.50
CA ARG A 39 8.67 -15.01 0.24
C ARG A 39 8.67 -15.35 1.74
N LYS A 40 7.60 -15.99 2.25
CA LYS A 40 7.40 -16.29 3.67
C LYS A 40 7.48 -15.04 4.56
N ILE A 41 6.95 -13.92 4.08
CA ILE A 41 6.93 -12.65 4.82
C ILE A 41 5.60 -12.53 5.55
N ASN A 42 5.65 -12.40 6.87
CA ASN A 42 4.47 -12.13 7.68
C ASN A 42 4.16 -10.63 7.70
N MET A 43 3.24 -10.19 6.84
CA MET A 43 2.78 -8.80 6.73
C MET A 43 1.25 -8.78 6.67
N ALA A 44 0.61 -7.90 7.46
CA ALA A 44 -0.84 -7.77 7.43
C ALA A 44 -1.28 -7.04 6.15
N VAL A 45 -2.15 -7.69 5.37
CA VAL A 45 -2.73 -7.13 4.14
C VAL A 45 -4.23 -7.31 4.16
N GLU A 46 -4.94 -6.19 4.20
CA GLU A 46 -6.39 -6.14 4.37
C GLU A 46 -7.07 -5.45 3.18
N PRO A 47 -8.17 -6.01 2.65
CA PRO A 47 -8.98 -5.31 1.69
C PRO A 47 -9.73 -4.16 2.38
N VAL A 48 -9.94 -3.06 1.65
CA VAL A 48 -10.88 -2.00 2.02
C VAL A 48 -11.77 -1.68 0.83
N GLU A 49 -13.02 -1.32 1.11
CA GLU A 49 -13.97 -1.00 0.06
C GLU A 49 -13.48 0.20 -0.75
N CYS A 50 -13.11 1.32 -0.13
CA CYS A 50 -12.76 2.54 -0.85
C CYS A 50 -11.73 3.38 -0.10
N LEU A 51 -10.74 3.91 -0.84
CA LEU A 51 -9.81 4.94 -0.38
C LEU A 51 -10.08 6.32 -1.00
N ALA A 52 -11.18 6.45 -1.77
CA ALA A 52 -11.59 7.66 -2.48
C ALA A 52 -10.57 8.23 -3.49
N VAL A 53 -9.69 7.38 -4.03
CA VAL A 53 -8.67 7.77 -5.02
C VAL A 53 -8.94 7.16 -6.40
N CYS A 54 -10.20 7.09 -6.82
CA CYS A 54 -10.60 6.36 -8.04
C CYS A 54 -9.92 6.85 -9.34
N LYS A 55 -9.43 8.09 -9.39
CA LYS A 55 -8.68 8.64 -10.53
C LYS A 55 -7.25 8.09 -10.65
N ARG A 56 -6.76 7.39 -9.61
CA ARG A 56 -5.41 6.81 -9.51
C ARG A 56 -5.55 5.33 -9.13
N PRO A 57 -5.82 4.43 -10.10
CA PRO A 57 -6.17 3.03 -9.84
C PRO A 57 -5.08 2.27 -9.06
N ALA A 58 -5.47 1.11 -8.53
CA ALA A 58 -4.66 0.28 -7.64
C ALA A 58 -4.09 1.08 -6.46
N THR A 59 -4.98 1.56 -5.60
CA THR A 59 -4.60 2.38 -4.44
C THR A 59 -4.37 1.52 -3.20
N VAL A 60 -3.31 1.82 -2.45
CA VAL A 60 -3.04 1.22 -1.13
C VAL A 60 -2.89 2.28 -0.05
N ALA A 61 -3.08 1.89 1.21
CA ALA A 61 -2.73 2.68 2.36
C ALA A 61 -1.82 1.91 3.32
N PHE A 62 -0.73 2.52 3.76
CA PHE A 62 0.14 1.98 4.80
C PHE A 62 -0.17 2.67 6.11
N ALA A 63 -0.57 1.89 7.10
CA ALA A 63 -0.91 2.40 8.41
C ALA A 63 -0.26 1.56 9.52
N GLY A 64 -0.01 2.20 10.66
CA GLY A 64 0.42 1.53 11.87
C GLY A 64 0.22 2.44 13.08
N ALA A 65 0.12 1.86 14.26
CA ALA A 65 -0.12 2.62 15.49
C ALA A 65 0.96 3.68 15.73
N GLY A 66 0.54 4.93 15.97
CA GLY A 66 1.44 6.07 16.21
C GLY A 66 2.24 6.52 14.98
N LYS A 67 1.97 5.97 13.78
CA LYS A 67 2.65 6.31 12.54
C LYS A 67 1.77 7.20 11.66
N TRP A 68 2.41 8.02 10.84
CA TRP A 68 1.76 8.70 9.74
C TRP A 68 1.25 7.67 8.72
N THR A 69 0.00 7.82 8.30
CA THR A 69 -0.60 6.95 7.27
C THR A 69 -0.28 7.51 5.88
N TYR A 70 0.16 6.65 4.97
CA TYR A 70 0.41 7.00 3.57
C TYR A 70 -0.66 6.40 2.68
N VAL A 71 -1.27 7.20 1.81
CA VAL A 71 -2.13 6.70 0.72
C VAL A 71 -1.38 6.87 -0.59
N ILE A 72 -1.30 5.80 -1.37
CA ILE A 72 -0.48 5.72 -2.59
C ILE A 72 -1.37 5.17 -3.70
N GLY A 73 -1.47 5.91 -4.80
CA GLY A 73 -2.18 5.49 -6.01
C GLY A 73 -1.24 5.39 -7.21
N ASP A 74 -1.83 5.09 -8.37
CA ASP A 74 -1.11 4.81 -9.61
C ASP A 74 -0.14 3.62 -9.46
N LEU A 75 -0.56 2.61 -8.68
CA LEU A 75 0.15 1.34 -8.75
C LEU A 75 -0.28 0.61 -10.01
N ASP A 76 0.61 -0.23 -10.51
CA ASP A 76 0.26 -1.17 -11.56
C ASP A 76 -0.40 -2.39 -10.89
N GLY A 77 -1.48 -2.92 -11.47
CA GLY A 77 -2.34 -3.96 -10.91
C GLY A 77 -1.69 -5.35 -10.77
N GLY A 78 -0.38 -5.41 -10.54
CA GLY A 78 0.43 -6.62 -10.45
C GLY A 78 1.92 -6.40 -10.71
N ALA A 79 2.32 -5.26 -11.29
CA ALA A 79 3.74 -4.97 -11.45
C ALA A 79 4.37 -4.41 -10.16
N HIS A 80 5.67 -4.62 -9.98
CA HIS A 80 6.45 -4.07 -8.86
C HIS A 80 5.97 -4.49 -7.45
N ILE A 81 5.34 -5.67 -7.30
CA ILE A 81 4.91 -6.20 -5.99
C ILE A 81 6.06 -6.29 -5.00
N ASP A 82 7.25 -6.70 -5.46
CA ASP A 82 8.43 -6.77 -4.58
C ASP A 82 8.83 -5.37 -4.07
N GLU A 83 8.76 -4.34 -4.90
CA GLU A 83 9.00 -2.96 -4.46
C GLU A 83 7.95 -2.51 -3.44
N LEU A 84 6.68 -2.90 -3.62
CA LEU A 84 5.60 -2.61 -2.68
C LEU A 84 5.83 -3.27 -1.31
N ILE A 85 6.26 -4.53 -1.30
CA ILE A 85 6.61 -5.26 -0.08
C ILE A 85 7.79 -4.58 0.62
N ASP A 86 8.87 -4.29 -0.11
CA ASP A 86 10.06 -3.65 0.44
C ASP A 86 9.72 -2.24 0.97
N SER A 87 8.77 -1.53 0.33
CA SER A 87 8.21 -0.27 0.82
C SER A 87 7.55 -0.41 2.19
N ALA A 88 6.67 -1.40 2.31
CA ALA A 88 5.91 -1.64 3.53
C ALA A 88 6.82 -2.09 4.67
N GLN A 89 7.87 -2.86 4.39
CA GLN A 89 8.93 -3.20 5.35
C GLN A 89 9.71 -1.97 5.80
N SER A 90 10.11 -1.09 4.86
CA SER A 90 10.81 0.15 5.18
C SER A 90 9.94 1.08 6.05
N PHE A 91 8.65 1.19 5.73
CA PHE A 91 7.68 1.90 6.55
C PHE A 91 7.54 1.28 7.96
N ALA A 92 7.51 -0.05 8.05
CA ALA A 92 7.46 -0.76 9.33
C ALA A 92 8.68 -0.47 10.22
N ALA A 93 9.86 -0.38 9.62
CA ALA A 93 11.11 -0.09 10.32
C ALA A 93 11.18 1.34 10.90
N THR A 94 10.43 2.31 10.35
CA THR A 94 10.45 3.70 10.87
C THR A 94 9.78 3.84 12.24
N ASP A 95 10.12 4.87 13.01
CA ASP A 95 9.42 5.12 14.27
C ASP A 95 8.06 5.78 14.08
N ASN A 96 7.99 6.75 13.17
CA ASN A 96 6.87 7.65 12.96
C ASN A 96 6.11 7.38 11.65
N GLY A 97 6.49 6.38 10.87
CA GLY A 97 5.89 6.12 9.55
C GLY A 97 6.46 6.95 8.41
N ILE A 98 7.38 7.89 8.64
CA ILE A 98 7.92 8.74 7.59
C ILE A 98 9.17 8.08 7.00
N VAL A 99 9.02 7.48 5.82
CA VAL A 99 10.14 6.94 5.04
C VAL A 99 10.96 8.09 4.44
N ALA A 100 12.27 8.07 4.68
CA ALA A 100 13.21 9.07 4.16
C ALA A 100 13.18 9.08 2.62
N TRP A 101 13.34 10.25 2.01
CA TRP A 101 13.14 10.42 0.57
C TRP A 101 14.03 9.51 -0.29
N ASN A 102 15.27 9.29 0.13
CA ASN A 102 16.22 8.43 -0.60
C ASN A 102 15.83 6.96 -0.55
N ASP A 103 15.21 6.54 0.56
CA ASP A 103 14.75 5.17 0.79
C ASP A 103 13.34 4.93 0.23
N ARG A 104 12.72 5.96 -0.36
CA ARG A 104 11.42 5.82 -1.02
C ARG A 104 11.60 5.06 -2.34
N PRO A 105 10.91 3.93 -2.51
CA PRO A 105 10.82 3.26 -3.80
C PRO A 105 10.07 4.13 -4.83
N ALA A 106 10.16 3.75 -6.10
CA ALA A 106 9.69 4.58 -7.21
C ALA A 106 8.20 4.92 -7.09
N CYS A 107 7.38 3.95 -6.67
CA CYS A 107 5.95 4.14 -6.43
C CYS A 107 5.66 5.23 -5.38
N PHE A 108 6.49 5.37 -4.33
CA PHE A 108 6.33 6.41 -3.31
C PHE A 108 6.69 7.82 -3.81
N LYS A 109 7.64 7.95 -4.74
CA LYS A 109 8.13 9.26 -5.17
C LYS A 109 7.11 10.04 -6.00
N LYS A 110 6.23 9.33 -6.71
CA LYS A 110 5.19 9.93 -7.57
C LYS A 110 3.75 9.55 -7.14
N GLY A 111 3.59 8.42 -6.48
CA GLY A 111 2.29 7.82 -6.16
C GLY A 111 1.60 8.37 -4.91
N VAL A 112 2.32 9.09 -4.03
CA VAL A 112 1.73 9.60 -2.78
C VAL A 112 0.58 10.55 -3.08
N VAL A 113 -0.59 10.21 -2.56
CA VAL A 113 -1.84 10.98 -2.65
C VAL A 113 -1.98 11.87 -1.43
N SER A 114 -1.76 11.27 -0.26
CA SER A 114 -1.88 11.97 1.02
C SER A 114 -0.97 11.33 2.06
N ARG A 115 -0.71 12.14 3.09
CA ARG A 115 -0.07 11.70 4.32
C ARG A 115 -0.88 12.22 5.50
N THR A 116 -1.49 11.32 6.25
CA THR A 116 -2.42 11.66 7.35
C THR A 116 -1.71 11.45 8.69
N PRO A 117 -1.77 12.41 9.63
CA PRO A 117 -1.16 12.24 10.95
C PRO A 117 -1.80 11.07 11.72
N PRO A 118 -1.10 10.49 12.70
CA PRO A 118 -1.71 9.52 13.61
C PRO A 118 -2.88 10.16 14.38
N LEU A 119 -3.77 9.31 14.90
CA LEU A 119 -4.87 9.76 15.74
C LEU A 119 -4.35 10.43 17.04
N PRO A 120 -5.12 11.38 17.60
CA PRO A 120 -4.79 12.03 18.88
C PRO A 120 -4.64 11.05 20.05
#